data_AF-A0A3M1XQ73-F1
#
_entry.id   AF-A0A3M1XQ73-F1
#
_cell.length_a   1.000
_cell.length_b   1.000
_cell.length_c   1.000
_cell.angle_alpha   90.00
_cell.angle_beta   90.00
_cell.angle_gamma   90.00
#
_symmetry.space_group_name_H-M   'P 1'
#
loop_
_entity.id
_entity.type
_entity.pdbx_description
1 polymer ?
#
loop_
_entity_poly.entity_id
_entity_poly.type
_entity_poly.pdbx_seq_one_letter_code
_entity_poly.pdbx_strand_id
1 'polypeptide(L)'
;MTLTTHTPLIQTEAVLTDMTLLGQILSLKAPGEAEAAPVKVGANGETWFSLIHNPDGSIRWAFPAGSRQPGYLAFYAATGAKARLRRAVARVAAKLGLQDRLAHGKVAVQGPSPLPLQAAVEELGATDFAVFTGTAGALRKSVVAGFKGRRPAFFLKIAHTQGALQRLAQEQAFLREHPELSRWAYPELLPAPAPHVLALSNVRPPRARQANRLQPVHFAALQQWYHALGENQAIDRLPWYAELQERIQLLQRSAPPKGLSITRWNHLLAALEVRAQLPRASYLQVAPAHGDFTPWNLFYDPQRLYVFDWELYQPAAPVG
;
A
#
# COMPACT_ATOMS: atom_id res chain seq x y z
N MET A 1 -8.71 39.83 30.83
CA MET A 1 -7.91 38.59 30.85
C MET A 1 -8.90 37.44 30.73
N THR A 2 -9.18 37.02 29.49
CA THR A 2 -10.06 35.89 29.20
C THR A 2 -9.52 35.30 27.89
N LEU A 3 -8.69 34.27 28.04
CA LEU A 3 -8.15 33.51 26.93
C LEU A 3 -9.25 32.62 26.39
N THR A 4 -9.73 32.95 25.20
CA THR A 4 -10.51 32.07 24.33
C THR A 4 -9.59 31.00 23.75
N THR A 5 -9.90 29.73 23.98
CA THR A 5 -9.45 28.63 23.12
C THR A 5 -10.68 27.91 22.59
N HIS A 6 -11.31 28.51 21.59
CA HIS A 6 -12.16 27.76 20.67
C HIS A 6 -11.26 27.25 19.54
N THR A 7 -10.90 25.97 19.60
CA THR A 7 -10.49 25.26 18.39
C THR A 7 -11.77 25.01 17.58
N PRO A 8 -11.92 25.53 16.35
CA PRO A 8 -13.11 25.27 15.57
C PRO A 8 -13.11 23.80 15.13
N LEU A 9 -14.19 23.09 15.45
CA LEU A 9 -14.54 21.80 14.88
C LEU A 9 -14.85 22.01 13.39
N ILE A 10 -13.82 22.01 12.56
CA ILE A 10 -13.99 21.80 11.12
C ILE A 10 -14.12 20.29 10.93
N GLN A 11 -15.33 19.76 11.09
CA GLN A 11 -15.66 18.43 10.57
C GLN A 11 -15.85 18.56 9.05
N THR A 12 -14.76 18.50 8.30
CA THR A 12 -14.84 18.33 6.84
C THR A 12 -15.43 16.95 6.53
N GLU A 13 -16.17 16.82 5.43
CA GLU A 13 -16.73 15.56 4.95
C GLU A 13 -15.66 14.44 4.82
N ALA A 14 -14.43 14.84 4.45
CA ALA A 14 -13.27 13.95 4.40
C ALA A 14 -12.91 13.36 5.76
N VAL A 15 -12.91 14.16 6.83
CA VAL A 15 -12.64 13.69 8.20
C VAL A 15 -13.72 12.71 8.65
N LEU A 16 -14.99 12.99 8.36
CA LEU A 16 -16.10 12.11 8.72
C LEU A 16 -16.00 10.75 8.02
N THR A 17 -15.74 10.75 6.71
CA THR A 17 -15.56 9.53 5.91
C THR A 17 -14.40 8.68 6.44
N ASP A 18 -13.30 9.32 6.82
CA ASP A 18 -12.15 8.60 7.37
C ASP A 18 -12.36 8.10 8.79
N MET A 19 -13.19 8.76 9.60
CA MET A 19 -13.59 8.23 10.91
C MET A 19 -14.45 6.98 10.76
N THR A 20 -15.39 6.97 9.81
CA THR A 20 -16.17 5.77 9.47
C THR A 20 -15.24 4.64 9.00
N LEU A 21 -14.29 4.96 8.12
CA LEU A 21 -13.33 3.98 7.65
C LEU A 21 -12.45 3.45 8.78
N LEU A 22 -11.95 4.32 9.66
CA LEU A 22 -11.16 3.91 10.81
C LEU A 22 -11.97 2.96 11.70
N GLY A 23 -13.25 3.26 11.94
CA GLY A 23 -14.17 2.35 12.64
C GLY A 23 -14.28 0.98 11.96
N GLN A 24 -14.42 0.95 10.63
CA GLN A 24 -14.45 -0.30 9.85
C GLN A 24 -13.15 -1.09 9.96
N ILE A 25 -11.99 -0.42 9.85
CA ILE A 25 -10.67 -1.06 10.02
C ILE A 25 -10.54 -1.68 11.41
N LEU A 26 -10.91 -0.93 12.45
CA LEU A 26 -10.78 -1.38 13.84
C LEU A 26 -11.75 -2.51 14.19
N SER A 27 -12.89 -2.59 13.49
CA SER A 27 -13.86 -3.68 13.61
C SER A 27 -13.68 -4.80 12.58
N LEU A 28 -12.73 -4.66 11.63
CA LEU A 28 -12.51 -5.58 10.51
C LEU A 28 -13.78 -5.87 9.69
N LYS A 29 -14.58 -4.84 9.39
CA LYS A 29 -15.80 -4.96 8.57
C LYS A 29 -15.50 -5.01 7.07
N ALA A 30 -16.32 -5.74 6.33
CA ALA A 30 -16.18 -5.88 4.87
C ALA A 30 -16.70 -4.64 4.09
N PRO A 31 -16.29 -4.47 2.81
CA PRO A 31 -16.80 -3.41 1.95
C PRO A 31 -18.33 -3.43 1.84
N GLY A 32 -19.00 -2.32 2.18
CA GLY A 32 -20.45 -2.21 2.08
C GLY A 32 -21.23 -2.56 3.35
N GLU A 33 -20.58 -3.06 4.41
CA GLU A 33 -21.17 -3.27 5.74
C GLU A 33 -21.24 -1.96 6.54
N ALA A 34 -21.84 -0.93 5.92
CA ALA A 34 -21.97 0.38 6.55
C ALA A 34 -23.02 0.33 7.67
N GLU A 35 -22.50 0.30 8.91
CA GLU A 35 -22.98 1.22 9.95
C GLU A 35 -21.84 1.45 10.95
N ALA A 36 -21.39 2.70 11.08
CA ALA A 36 -20.50 3.09 12.16
C ALA A 36 -20.78 4.52 12.63
N ALA A 37 -21.39 4.62 13.81
CA ALA A 37 -20.96 5.53 14.85
C ALA A 37 -21.07 4.77 16.20
N PRO A 38 -20.23 5.06 17.22
CA PRO A 38 -19.37 6.22 17.30
C PRO A 38 -17.94 5.91 17.79
N VAL A 39 -16.98 6.35 16.98
CA VAL A 39 -15.84 7.09 17.49
C VAL A 39 -16.37 8.16 18.47
N LYS A 40 -16.03 8.08 19.76
CA LYS A 40 -16.42 9.03 20.82
C LYS A 40 -15.20 9.65 21.51
N VAL A 41 -15.45 10.53 22.47
CA VAL A 41 -14.47 11.14 23.36
C VAL A 41 -14.91 10.89 24.82
N GLY A 42 -14.42 9.82 25.47
CA GLY A 42 -14.64 9.48 26.90
C GLY A 42 -16.06 8.96 27.24
N ALA A 43 -16.33 7.94 28.07
CA ALA A 43 -15.54 7.06 28.96
C ALA A 43 -16.17 5.63 29.06
N ASN A 44 -15.40 4.70 29.67
CA ASN A 44 -15.58 3.26 29.95
C ASN A 44 -15.77 2.31 28.74
N GLY A 45 -14.79 1.40 28.53
CA GLY A 45 -14.74 0.45 27.41
C GLY A 45 -14.09 0.99 26.13
N GLU A 46 -13.37 2.11 26.22
CA GLU A 46 -12.83 2.83 25.07
C GLU A 46 -11.35 2.52 24.83
N THR A 47 -11.00 2.26 23.57
CA THR A 47 -9.60 2.22 23.12
C THR A 47 -9.25 3.53 22.43
N TRP A 48 -8.21 4.21 22.91
CA TRP A 48 -7.78 5.51 22.37
C TRP A 48 -6.73 5.35 21.29
N PHE A 49 -6.84 6.17 20.24
CA PHE A 49 -5.89 6.25 19.14
C PHE A 49 -5.44 7.69 18.93
N SER A 50 -4.16 7.86 18.67
CA SER A 50 -3.56 9.12 18.21
C SER A 50 -3.54 9.15 16.68
N LEU A 51 -3.82 10.32 16.10
CA LEU A 51 -4.04 10.51 14.67
C LEU A 51 -3.04 11.46 14.03
N ILE A 52 -2.63 11.18 12.80
CA ILE A 52 -1.87 12.10 11.96
C ILE A 52 -2.62 12.31 10.65
N HIS A 53 -2.89 13.56 10.29
CA HIS A 53 -3.66 13.91 9.11
C HIS A 53 -2.77 14.22 7.91
N ASN A 54 -3.35 14.10 6.71
CA ASN A 54 -2.84 14.71 5.50
C ASN A 54 -3.12 16.23 5.50
N PRO A 55 -2.50 17.01 4.58
CA PRO A 55 -2.77 18.45 4.45
C PRO A 55 -4.24 18.80 4.16
N ASP A 56 -5.01 17.89 3.56
CA ASP A 56 -6.43 18.03 3.27
C ASP A 56 -7.34 17.70 4.47
N GLY A 57 -6.75 17.36 5.62
CA GLY A 57 -7.46 16.99 6.85
C GLY A 57 -7.84 15.52 6.96
N SER A 58 -7.73 14.73 5.89
CA SER A 58 -7.98 13.28 5.91
C SER A 58 -7.05 12.57 6.90
N ILE A 59 -7.53 11.52 7.56
CA ILE A 59 -6.68 10.71 8.45
C ILE A 59 -5.67 10.00 7.57
N ARG A 60 -4.37 10.17 7.85
CA ARG A 60 -3.30 9.43 7.18
C ARG A 60 -2.86 8.24 8.01
N TRP A 61 -2.62 8.45 9.29
CA TRP A 61 -2.15 7.42 10.21
C TRP A 61 -2.94 7.43 11.52
N ALA A 62 -3.15 6.24 12.08
CA ALA A 62 -3.68 6.03 13.42
C ALA A 62 -2.81 5.03 14.17
N PHE A 63 -2.64 5.21 15.48
CA PHE A 63 -1.89 4.28 16.33
C PHE A 63 -2.41 4.34 17.77
N PRO A 64 -2.33 3.26 18.56
CA PRO A 64 -2.79 3.27 19.95
C PRO A 64 -2.19 4.46 20.73
N ALA A 65 -3.05 5.19 21.44
CA ALA A 65 -2.63 6.32 22.26
C ALA A 65 -1.67 5.82 23.37
N GLY A 66 -0.59 6.56 23.60
CA GLY A 66 0.46 6.12 24.52
C GLY A 66 1.46 5.12 23.93
N SER A 67 1.32 4.72 22.65
CA SER A 67 2.37 3.99 21.94
C SER A 67 3.68 4.77 22.03
N ARG A 68 4.73 4.09 22.50
CA ARG A 68 6.10 4.62 22.57
C ARG A 68 6.88 4.38 21.27
N GLN A 69 6.20 3.86 20.25
CA GLN A 69 6.79 3.54 18.97
C GLN A 69 6.25 4.48 17.91
N PRO A 70 7.11 5.10 17.08
CA PRO A 70 6.66 5.86 15.93
C PRO A 70 6.25 4.90 14.81
N GLY A 71 5.27 4.02 15.07
CA GLY A 71 4.90 2.89 14.23
C GLY A 71 4.45 3.32 12.83
N TYR A 72 3.84 4.50 12.72
CA TYR A 72 3.48 5.12 11.44
C TYR A 72 4.69 5.31 10.48
N LEU A 73 5.92 5.35 11.00
CA LEU A 73 7.13 5.39 10.16
C LEU A 73 7.41 4.08 9.43
N ALA A 74 6.70 2.98 9.74
CA ALA A 74 6.77 1.75 8.96
C ALA A 74 6.28 1.96 7.52
N PHE A 75 5.34 2.88 7.32
CA PHE A 75 4.78 3.23 6.02
C PHE A 75 5.56 4.35 5.30
N TYR A 76 6.63 4.87 5.89
CA TYR A 76 7.33 6.04 5.41
C TYR A 76 8.67 5.69 4.74
N ALA A 77 8.70 5.78 3.40
CA ALA A 77 9.92 5.65 2.62
C ALA A 77 10.82 6.89 2.81
N ALA A 78 11.81 6.79 3.69
CA ALA A 78 12.69 7.91 4.05
C ALA A 78 13.94 7.97 3.13
N THR A 79 13.75 8.16 1.82
CA THR A 79 14.87 8.13 0.86
C THR A 79 15.59 9.48 0.73
N GLY A 80 14.93 10.62 1.02
CA GLY A 80 15.53 11.96 0.98
C GLY A 80 16.11 12.47 2.31
N ALA A 81 16.97 13.50 2.28
CA ALA A 81 17.56 14.10 3.50
C ALA A 81 16.50 14.67 4.45
N LYS A 82 15.52 15.42 3.92
CA LYS A 82 14.38 15.94 4.69
C LYS A 82 13.54 14.82 5.32
N ALA A 83 13.33 13.74 4.57
CA ALA A 83 12.60 12.56 5.04
C ALA A 83 13.35 11.84 6.17
N ARG A 84 14.68 11.72 6.06
CA ARG A 84 15.55 11.18 7.12
C ARG A 84 15.52 12.03 8.38
N LEU A 85 15.55 13.36 8.26
CA LEU A 85 15.44 14.28 9.41
C LEU A 85 14.09 14.11 10.12
N ARG A 86 12.97 14.14 9.37
CA ARG A 86 11.63 13.91 9.93
C ARG A 86 11.54 12.58 10.68
N ARG A 87 12.14 11.52 10.11
CA ARG A 87 12.22 10.20 10.75
C ARG A 87 13.01 10.23 12.06
N ALA A 88 14.13 10.97 12.10
CA ALA A 88 14.95 11.12 13.30
C ALA A 88 14.18 11.86 14.40
N VAL A 89 13.56 13.00 14.06
CA VAL A 89 12.72 13.78 15.00
C VAL A 89 11.59 12.94 15.57
N ALA A 90 10.84 12.24 14.73
CA ALA A 90 9.76 11.36 15.17
C ALA A 90 10.23 10.26 16.13
N ARG A 91 11.40 9.66 15.87
CA ARG A 91 12.00 8.66 16.78
C ARG A 91 12.44 9.25 18.12
N VAL A 92 13.00 10.46 18.11
CA VAL A 92 13.38 11.15 19.35
C VAL A 92 12.13 11.50 20.15
N ALA A 93 11.11 12.07 19.52
CA ALA A 93 9.84 12.38 20.18
C ALA A 93 9.20 11.14 20.80
N ALA A 94 9.18 10.01 20.09
CA ALA A 94 8.68 8.75 20.62
C ALA A 94 9.47 8.24 21.84
N LYS A 95 10.81 8.33 21.81
CA LYS A 95 11.66 7.99 22.97
C LYS A 95 11.38 8.87 24.18
N LEU A 96 11.02 10.13 23.95
CA LEU A 96 10.67 11.09 25.01
C LEU A 96 9.20 11.01 25.44
N GLY A 97 8.39 10.11 24.86
CA GLY A 97 6.95 10.02 25.13
C GLY A 97 6.14 11.21 24.60
N LEU A 98 6.72 12.02 23.70
CA LEU A 98 6.11 13.22 23.12
C LEU A 98 5.42 12.95 21.78
N GLN A 99 5.28 11.68 21.38
CA GLN A 99 4.68 11.30 20.10
C GLN A 99 3.24 11.77 19.95
N ASP A 100 2.47 11.75 21.04
CA ASP A 100 1.09 12.25 21.05
C ASP A 100 1.02 13.76 20.78
N ARG A 101 2.08 14.52 21.04
CA ARG A 101 2.15 15.95 20.68
C ARG A 101 2.47 16.18 19.21
N LEU A 102 2.96 15.16 18.51
CA LEU A 102 3.13 15.18 17.05
C LEU A 102 1.85 14.72 16.32
N ALA A 103 0.89 14.16 17.06
CA ALA A 103 -0.41 13.83 16.52
C ALA A 103 -1.24 15.11 16.32
N HIS A 104 -2.10 15.10 15.31
CA HIS A 104 -3.04 16.18 15.03
C HIS A 104 -4.30 16.08 15.91
N GLY A 105 -4.55 14.90 16.48
CA GLY A 105 -5.71 14.67 17.34
C GLY A 105 -5.70 13.28 17.95
N LYS A 106 -6.71 13.02 18.78
CA LYS A 106 -6.99 11.71 19.37
C LYS A 106 -8.45 11.34 19.14
N VAL A 107 -8.69 10.04 19.12
CA VAL A 107 -10.01 9.48 18.91
C VAL A 107 -10.21 8.29 19.83
N ALA A 108 -11.35 8.20 20.49
CA ALA A 108 -11.72 7.02 21.27
C ALA A 108 -12.65 6.15 20.44
N VAL A 109 -12.42 4.85 20.47
CA VAL A 109 -13.23 3.88 19.72
C VAL A 109 -13.91 3.01 20.76
N GLN A 110 -15.24 3.06 20.74
CA GLN A 110 -16.10 2.23 21.57
C GLN A 110 -16.31 0.89 20.88
N GLY A 111 -16.09 -0.20 21.60
CA GLY A 111 -16.23 -1.54 21.07
C GLY A 111 -15.86 -2.60 22.10
N PRO A 112 -15.85 -3.89 21.70
CA PRO A 112 -15.34 -4.94 22.56
C PRO A 112 -13.87 -4.66 22.91
N SER A 113 -13.46 -5.13 24.09
CA SER A 113 -12.09 -5.04 24.57
C SER A 113 -11.49 -6.45 24.65
N PRO A 114 -10.42 -6.76 23.89
CA PRO A 114 -9.79 -5.91 22.87
C PRO A 114 -10.67 -5.71 21.63
N LEU A 115 -10.41 -4.64 20.87
CA LEU A 115 -11.06 -4.43 19.56
C LEU A 115 -10.71 -5.57 18.59
N PRO A 116 -11.55 -5.90 17.59
CA PRO A 116 -11.27 -7.01 16.67
C PRO A 116 -9.91 -6.91 15.96
N LEU A 117 -9.52 -5.72 15.49
CA LEU A 117 -8.19 -5.53 14.92
C LEU A 117 -7.08 -5.74 15.96
N GLN A 118 -7.29 -5.28 17.20
CA GLN A 118 -6.31 -5.45 18.27
C GLN A 118 -6.10 -6.93 18.59
N ALA A 119 -7.20 -7.69 18.74
CA ALA A 119 -7.14 -9.14 18.92
C ALA A 119 -6.38 -9.82 17.78
N ALA A 120 -6.68 -9.46 16.52
CA ALA A 120 -6.03 -10.03 15.35
C ALA A 120 -4.51 -9.75 15.29
N VAL A 121 -4.06 -8.55 15.68
CA VAL A 121 -2.61 -8.26 15.73
C VAL A 121 -1.93 -8.94 16.92
N GLU A 122 -2.62 -9.08 18.06
CA GLU A 122 -2.12 -9.78 19.24
C GLU A 122 -1.99 -11.29 19.00
N GLU A 123 -2.91 -11.90 18.27
CA GLU A 123 -2.86 -13.32 17.86
C GLU A 123 -1.62 -13.62 17.00
N LEU A 124 -1.22 -12.69 16.13
CA LEU A 124 0.03 -12.77 15.38
C LEU A 124 1.28 -12.41 16.23
N GLY A 125 1.07 -12.12 17.52
CA GLY A 125 2.09 -11.87 18.53
C GLY A 125 2.62 -10.43 18.54
N ALA A 126 1.93 -9.46 17.95
CA ALA A 126 2.33 -8.06 18.06
C ALA A 126 1.99 -7.49 19.45
N THR A 127 2.85 -6.59 19.93
CA THR A 127 2.65 -5.85 21.18
C THR A 127 2.18 -4.42 20.94
N ASP A 128 2.20 -3.97 19.69
CA ASP A 128 1.83 -2.62 19.27
C ASP A 128 1.50 -2.64 17.77
N PHE A 129 0.78 -1.64 17.28
CA PHE A 129 0.46 -1.53 15.86
C PHE A 129 0.29 -0.09 15.40
N ALA A 130 0.34 0.11 14.09
CA ALA A 130 -0.02 1.38 13.45
C ALA A 130 -0.82 1.10 12.20
N VAL A 131 -1.72 2.01 11.86
CA VAL A 131 -2.63 1.92 10.72
C VAL A 131 -2.29 3.06 9.75
N PHE A 132 -2.15 2.72 8.48
CA PHE A 132 -2.27 3.62 7.35
C PHE A 132 -3.64 3.40 6.71
N THR A 133 -4.48 4.43 6.75
CA THR A 133 -5.89 4.38 6.30
C THR A 133 -6.04 4.30 4.78
N GLY A 134 -4.96 4.58 4.03
CA GLY A 134 -4.96 4.55 2.58
C GLY A 134 -5.41 5.85 1.92
N THR A 135 -5.27 5.93 0.61
CA THR A 135 -5.75 7.05 -0.20
C THR A 135 -7.12 6.72 -0.77
N ALA A 136 -8.03 7.70 -0.81
CA ALA A 136 -9.35 7.54 -1.38
C ALA A 136 -9.29 7.13 -2.87
N GLY A 137 -10.15 6.20 -3.29
CA GLY A 137 -10.23 5.75 -4.69
C GLY A 137 -10.82 4.36 -4.84
N ALA A 138 -10.99 3.92 -6.10
CA ALA A 138 -11.58 2.63 -6.45
C ALA A 138 -10.79 1.41 -5.92
N LEU A 139 -9.52 1.61 -5.54
CA LEU A 139 -8.61 0.59 -5.06
C LEU A 139 -8.20 0.86 -3.60
N ARG A 140 -9.07 1.51 -2.81
CA ARG A 140 -8.75 1.89 -1.44
C ARG A 140 -8.50 0.65 -0.58
N LYS A 141 -7.31 0.61 0.02
CA LYS A 141 -6.89 -0.38 1.01
C LYS A 141 -6.26 0.33 2.20
N SER A 142 -6.41 -0.25 3.39
CA SER A 142 -5.62 0.16 4.56
C SER A 142 -4.52 -0.84 4.82
N VAL A 143 -3.45 -0.38 5.46
CA VAL A 143 -2.31 -1.22 5.85
C VAL A 143 -2.06 -1.07 7.33
N VAL A 144 -2.06 -2.17 8.06
CA VAL A 144 -1.72 -2.24 9.48
C VAL A 144 -0.33 -2.84 9.60
N ALA A 145 0.56 -2.21 10.34
CA ALA A 145 1.87 -2.76 10.69
C ALA A 145 1.80 -3.26 12.13
N GLY A 146 2.02 -4.55 12.35
CA GLY A 146 2.13 -5.16 13.68
C GLY A 146 3.58 -5.22 14.14
N PHE A 147 3.85 -4.83 15.40
CA PHE A 147 5.21 -4.70 15.93
C PHE A 147 5.52 -5.75 16.98
N LYS A 148 6.66 -6.44 16.83
CA LYS A 148 7.30 -7.25 17.87
C LYS A 148 8.51 -6.50 18.39
N GLY A 149 8.39 -5.88 19.56
CA GLY A 149 9.36 -4.87 20.00
C GLY A 149 9.39 -3.69 19.02
N ARG A 150 10.56 -3.14 18.68
CA ARG A 150 10.69 -1.88 17.91
C ARG A 150 10.60 -1.99 16.39
N ARG A 151 10.25 -3.17 15.86
CA ARG A 151 10.27 -3.43 14.41
C ARG A 151 8.93 -3.99 13.96
N PRO A 152 8.45 -3.60 12.76
CA PRO A 152 7.32 -4.26 12.16
C PRO A 152 7.70 -5.72 11.90
N ALA A 153 6.86 -6.64 12.34
CA ALA A 153 7.00 -8.07 12.15
C ALA A 153 6.14 -8.57 10.98
N PHE A 154 4.97 -7.95 10.81
CA PHE A 154 4.02 -8.28 9.75
C PHE A 154 3.19 -7.07 9.34
N PHE A 155 2.48 -7.22 8.23
CA PHE A 155 1.54 -6.26 7.70
C PHE A 155 0.20 -6.93 7.41
N LEU A 156 -0.90 -6.26 7.77
CA LEU A 156 -2.25 -6.62 7.34
C LEU A 156 -2.71 -5.61 6.29
N LYS A 157 -3.08 -6.07 5.09
CA LYS A 157 -3.70 -5.24 4.06
C LYS A 157 -5.20 -5.51 4.09
N ILE A 158 -6.00 -4.49 4.32
CA ILE A 158 -7.46 -4.58 4.48
C ILE A 158 -8.11 -3.92 3.26
N ALA A 159 -8.83 -4.69 2.45
CA ALA A 159 -9.52 -4.19 1.28
C ALA A 159 -10.83 -3.49 1.64
N HIS A 160 -11.05 -2.28 1.13
CA HIS A 160 -12.28 -1.49 1.35
C HIS A 160 -13.16 -1.40 0.11
N THR A 161 -12.72 -1.97 -0.99
CA THR A 161 -13.45 -2.03 -2.25
C THR A 161 -13.26 -3.40 -2.89
N GLN A 162 -14.17 -3.76 -3.79
CA GLN A 162 -14.03 -5.00 -4.57
C GLN A 162 -12.75 -4.98 -5.43
N GLY A 163 -12.38 -3.83 -5.98
CA GLY A 163 -11.13 -3.68 -6.73
C GLY A 163 -9.89 -3.91 -5.86
N ALA A 164 -9.88 -3.42 -4.61
CA ALA A 164 -8.81 -3.71 -3.66
C ALA A 164 -8.76 -5.20 -3.29
N LEU A 165 -9.91 -5.85 -3.12
CA LEU A 165 -9.98 -7.28 -2.82
C LEU A 165 -9.36 -8.13 -3.93
N GLN A 166 -9.67 -7.83 -5.19
CA GLN A 166 -9.09 -8.50 -6.36
C GLN A 166 -7.56 -8.35 -6.39
N ARG A 167 -7.05 -7.15 -6.08
CA ARG A 167 -5.61 -6.87 -6.00
C ARG A 167 -4.90 -7.65 -4.89
N LEU A 168 -5.52 -7.76 -3.73
CA LEU A 168 -4.97 -8.59 -2.65
C LEU A 168 -4.99 -10.08 -3.00
N ALA A 169 -6.05 -10.56 -3.67
CA ALA A 169 -6.10 -11.93 -4.16
C ALA A 169 -5.00 -12.22 -5.19
N GLN A 170 -4.69 -11.26 -6.06
CA GLN A 170 -3.60 -11.35 -7.03
C GLN A 170 -2.22 -11.43 -6.36
N GLU A 171 -1.97 -10.59 -5.35
CA GLU A 171 -0.74 -10.67 -4.54
C GLU A 171 -0.66 -12.02 -3.79
N GLN A 172 -1.77 -12.51 -3.24
CA GLN A 172 -1.81 -13.81 -2.59
C GLN A 172 -1.51 -14.96 -3.56
N ALA A 173 -2.06 -14.92 -4.77
CA ALA A 173 -1.79 -15.92 -5.81
C ALA A 173 -0.30 -15.93 -6.18
N PHE A 174 0.28 -14.75 -6.41
CA PHE A 174 1.72 -14.61 -6.64
C PHE A 174 2.53 -15.28 -5.52
N LEU A 175 2.27 -14.92 -4.26
CA LEU A 175 3.05 -15.44 -3.13
C LEU A 175 2.89 -16.96 -2.89
N ARG A 176 1.83 -17.59 -3.41
CA ARG A 176 1.66 -19.05 -3.34
C ARG A 176 2.40 -19.80 -4.43
N GLU A 177 2.44 -19.23 -5.63
CA GLU A 177 2.89 -19.93 -6.84
C GLU A 177 4.35 -19.63 -7.18
N HIS A 178 4.92 -18.57 -6.61
CA HIS A 178 6.23 -18.10 -7.02
C HIS A 178 7.39 -18.94 -6.45
N PRO A 179 8.36 -19.37 -7.28
CA PRO A 179 9.49 -20.14 -6.78
C PRO A 179 10.43 -19.32 -5.89
N GLU A 180 11.11 -20.01 -4.98
CA GLU A 180 12.21 -19.42 -4.22
C GLU A 180 13.42 -19.19 -5.15
N LEU A 181 13.84 -17.94 -5.26
CA LEU A 181 15.02 -17.54 -6.02
C LEU A 181 16.07 -16.96 -5.09
N SER A 182 17.32 -17.41 -5.20
CA SER A 182 18.37 -17.11 -4.23
C SER A 182 18.72 -15.62 -4.06
N ARG A 183 18.48 -14.80 -5.10
CA ARG A 183 18.70 -13.34 -5.07
C ARG A 183 17.43 -12.56 -4.73
N TRP A 184 16.33 -13.23 -4.45
CA TRP A 184 15.07 -12.58 -4.15
C TRP A 184 14.53 -13.00 -2.78
N ALA A 185 13.70 -12.14 -2.23
CA ALA A 185 12.92 -12.40 -1.04
C ALA A 185 11.59 -11.67 -1.15
N TYR A 186 10.53 -12.38 -0.81
CA TYR A 186 9.16 -11.87 -0.80
C TYR A 186 8.55 -12.08 0.59
N PRO A 187 7.48 -11.37 0.94
CA PRO A 187 6.72 -11.64 2.16
C PRO A 187 6.18 -13.07 2.18
N GLU A 188 6.17 -13.69 3.35
CA GLU A 188 5.47 -14.94 3.58
C GLU A 188 3.99 -14.65 3.85
N LEU A 189 3.10 -15.54 3.38
CA LEU A 189 1.69 -15.50 3.73
C LEU A 189 1.50 -15.94 5.18
N LEU A 190 0.81 -15.10 5.97
CA LEU A 190 0.42 -15.41 7.33
C LEU A 190 -1.07 -15.74 7.39
N PRO A 191 -1.56 -16.37 8.48
CA PRO A 191 -2.99 -16.56 8.70
C PRO A 191 -3.74 -15.22 8.63
N ALA A 192 -4.74 -15.16 7.75
CA ALA A 192 -5.57 -13.99 7.56
C ALA A 192 -6.69 -13.97 8.61
N PRO A 193 -6.91 -12.85 9.33
CA PRO A 193 -7.96 -12.76 10.34
C PRO A 193 -9.38 -12.63 9.74
N ALA A 194 -9.50 -12.28 8.46
CA ALA A 194 -10.77 -12.21 7.74
C ALA A 194 -10.57 -12.35 6.21
N PRO A 195 -11.61 -12.71 5.43
CA PRO A 195 -11.48 -12.96 3.98
C PRO A 195 -11.02 -11.75 3.15
N HIS A 196 -11.30 -10.53 3.61
CA HIS A 196 -10.91 -9.28 2.93
C HIS A 196 -9.57 -8.72 3.43
N VAL A 197 -8.84 -9.52 4.22
CA VAL A 197 -7.55 -9.16 4.81
C VAL A 197 -6.46 -10.08 4.29
N LEU A 198 -5.35 -9.50 3.82
CA LEU A 198 -4.14 -10.23 3.48
C LEU A 198 -3.08 -9.97 4.56
N ALA A 199 -2.63 -11.03 5.23
CA ALA A 199 -1.59 -10.95 6.25
C ALA A 199 -0.24 -11.40 5.68
N LEU A 200 0.79 -10.56 5.81
CA LEU A 200 2.11 -10.74 5.19
C LEU A 200 3.23 -10.56 6.21
N SER A 201 4.29 -11.38 6.14
CA SER A 201 5.49 -11.16 6.95
C SER A 201 6.27 -9.92 6.49
N ASN A 202 7.05 -9.32 7.40
CA ASN A 202 7.94 -8.23 7.02
C ASN A 202 9.21 -8.78 6.34
N VAL A 203 9.31 -8.56 5.03
CA VAL A 203 10.45 -9.00 4.20
C VAL A 203 11.74 -8.21 4.46
N ARG A 204 11.70 -7.06 5.16
CA ARG A 204 12.86 -6.17 5.31
C ARG A 204 13.84 -6.66 6.39
N PRO A 205 15.09 -7.05 6.03
CA PRO A 205 16.08 -7.39 7.04
C PRO A 205 16.65 -6.15 7.75
N PRO A 206 17.34 -6.33 8.89
CA PRO A 206 17.83 -5.22 9.73
C PRO A 206 18.77 -4.25 9.01
N ARG A 207 19.56 -4.74 8.05
CA ARG A 207 20.59 -3.97 7.32
C ARG A 207 20.18 -3.60 5.89
N ALA A 208 18.93 -3.88 5.51
CA ALA A 208 18.41 -3.56 4.19
C ALA A 208 18.41 -2.04 3.94
N ARG A 209 18.80 -1.67 2.72
CA ARG A 209 18.85 -0.31 2.20
C ARG A 209 17.75 -0.11 1.17
N GLN A 210 17.42 1.16 0.92
CA GLN A 210 16.63 1.57 -0.25
C GLN A 210 17.51 2.47 -1.09
N ALA A 211 17.34 2.43 -2.40
CA ALA A 211 18.07 3.31 -3.32
C ALA A 211 17.11 3.89 -4.35
N ASN A 212 17.26 5.18 -4.61
CA ASN A 212 16.55 5.87 -5.69
C ASN A 212 17.23 5.69 -7.06
N ARG A 213 18.27 4.83 -7.13
CA ARG A 213 19.00 4.49 -8.34
C ARG A 213 19.20 2.99 -8.38
N LEU A 214 19.15 2.42 -9.59
CA LEU A 214 19.45 1.02 -9.79
C LEU A 214 20.86 0.68 -9.29
N GLN A 215 20.99 -0.49 -8.67
CA GLN A 215 22.22 -1.02 -8.09
C GLN A 215 22.56 -2.34 -8.77
N PRO A 216 23.83 -2.79 -8.76
CA PRO A 216 24.22 -4.07 -9.35
C PRO A 216 23.37 -5.27 -8.88
N VAL A 217 22.96 -5.29 -7.61
CA VAL A 217 22.08 -6.34 -7.07
C VAL A 217 20.70 -6.37 -7.74
N HIS A 218 20.16 -5.23 -8.17
CA HIS A 218 18.88 -5.19 -8.88
C HIS A 218 19.01 -5.88 -10.24
N PHE A 219 20.05 -5.57 -11.00
CA PHE A 219 20.31 -6.20 -12.29
C PHE A 219 20.59 -7.70 -12.16
N ALA A 220 21.38 -8.10 -11.17
CA ALA A 220 21.66 -9.51 -10.91
C ALA A 220 20.40 -10.30 -10.52
N ALA A 221 19.51 -9.70 -9.72
CA ALA A 221 18.22 -10.29 -9.35
C ALA A 221 17.30 -10.41 -10.58
N LEU A 222 17.15 -9.34 -11.38
CA LEU A 222 16.36 -9.36 -12.62
C LEU A 222 16.90 -10.36 -13.64
N GLN A 223 18.22 -10.48 -13.77
CA GLN A 223 18.81 -11.49 -14.66
C GLN A 223 18.48 -12.91 -14.21
N GLN A 224 18.56 -13.21 -12.90
CA GLN A 224 18.13 -14.51 -12.38
C GLN A 224 16.64 -14.75 -12.65
N TRP A 225 15.82 -13.72 -12.46
CA TRP A 225 14.38 -13.77 -12.68
C TRP A 225 14.03 -14.13 -14.12
N TYR A 226 14.58 -13.39 -15.09
CA TYR A 226 14.33 -13.62 -16.51
C TYR A 226 14.92 -14.94 -17.00
N HIS A 227 16.05 -15.38 -16.45
CA HIS A 227 16.59 -16.69 -16.79
C HIS A 227 15.72 -17.84 -16.26
N ALA A 228 15.19 -17.71 -15.04
CA ALA A 228 14.41 -18.77 -14.40
C ALA A 228 12.97 -18.87 -14.92
N LEU A 229 12.39 -17.73 -15.30
CA LEU A 229 10.94 -17.60 -15.54
C LEU A 229 10.60 -17.00 -16.90
N GLY A 230 11.61 -16.64 -17.69
CA GLY A 230 11.41 -16.09 -19.01
C GLY A 230 10.97 -17.17 -19.99
N GLU A 231 9.99 -16.85 -20.81
CA GLU A 231 9.50 -17.72 -21.88
C GLU A 231 9.15 -16.91 -23.12
N ASN A 232 9.06 -17.58 -24.26
CA ASN A 232 8.60 -16.95 -25.50
C ASN A 232 7.11 -17.22 -25.66
N GLN A 233 6.31 -16.15 -25.70
CA GLN A 233 4.88 -16.24 -25.96
C GLN A 233 4.50 -15.53 -27.25
N ALA A 234 3.53 -16.10 -27.97
CA ALA A 234 2.91 -15.45 -29.10
C ALA A 234 2.15 -14.22 -28.61
N ILE A 235 2.35 -13.07 -29.26
CA ILE A 235 1.84 -11.80 -28.76
C ILE A 235 0.31 -11.75 -28.70
N ASP A 236 -0.37 -12.44 -29.62
CA ASP A 236 -1.82 -12.54 -29.69
C ASP A 236 -2.44 -13.33 -28.53
N ARG A 237 -1.63 -14.09 -27.79
CA ARG A 237 -2.05 -14.82 -26.58
C ARG A 237 -1.88 -14.00 -25.30
N LEU A 238 -1.22 -12.84 -25.36
CA LEU A 238 -0.95 -12.02 -24.18
C LEU A 238 -2.18 -11.18 -23.81
N PRO A 239 -2.73 -11.31 -22.58
CA PRO A 239 -3.94 -10.58 -22.17
C PRO A 239 -3.80 -9.06 -22.28
N TRP A 240 -2.64 -8.51 -21.91
CA TRP A 240 -2.38 -7.08 -22.00
C TRP A 240 -2.37 -6.57 -23.44
N TYR A 241 -2.03 -7.43 -24.42
CA TYR A 241 -2.04 -7.04 -25.82
C TYR A 241 -3.47 -6.92 -26.34
N ALA A 242 -4.34 -7.88 -25.99
CA ALA A 242 -5.78 -7.77 -26.28
C ALA A 242 -6.39 -6.51 -25.64
N GLU A 243 -6.09 -6.24 -24.36
CA GLU A 243 -6.55 -5.05 -23.66
C GLU A 243 -6.03 -3.75 -24.31
N LEU A 244 -4.76 -3.73 -24.76
CA LEU A 244 -4.20 -2.59 -25.48
C LEU A 244 -4.97 -2.33 -26.78
N GLN A 245 -5.28 -3.36 -27.56
CA GLN A 245 -6.04 -3.24 -28.80
C GLN A 245 -7.46 -2.70 -28.53
N GLU A 246 -8.14 -3.23 -27.52
CA GLU A 246 -9.47 -2.74 -27.11
C GLU A 246 -9.44 -1.27 -26.66
N ARG A 247 -8.44 -0.89 -25.86
CA ARG A 247 -8.26 0.51 -25.41
C ARG A 247 -7.99 1.45 -26.58
N ILE A 248 -7.17 1.04 -27.55
CA ILE A 248 -6.93 1.83 -28.76
C ILE A 248 -8.22 2.02 -29.55
N GLN A 249 -9.01 0.95 -29.75
CA GLN A 249 -10.30 1.03 -30.44
C GLN A 249 -11.29 1.94 -29.71
N LEU A 250 -11.33 1.87 -28.37
CA LEU A 250 -12.16 2.75 -27.56
C LEU A 250 -11.74 4.22 -27.72
N LEU A 251 -10.44 4.51 -27.67
CA LEU A 251 -9.91 5.85 -27.86
C LEU A 251 -10.21 6.40 -29.26
N GLN A 252 -10.11 5.57 -30.30
CA GLN A 252 -10.47 5.96 -31.68
C GLN A 252 -11.93 6.36 -31.83
N ARG A 253 -12.83 5.79 -31.01
CA ARG A 253 -14.27 6.12 -31.00
C ARG A 253 -14.61 7.26 -30.03
N SER A 254 -13.65 7.73 -29.24
CA SER A 254 -13.88 8.73 -28.20
C SER A 254 -13.68 10.14 -28.75
N ALA A 255 -14.47 11.09 -28.25
CA ALA A 255 -14.25 12.50 -28.50
C ALA A 255 -12.90 12.96 -27.89
N PRO A 256 -12.23 13.98 -28.46
CA PRO A 256 -11.04 14.54 -27.87
C PRO A 256 -11.28 14.98 -26.41
N PRO A 257 -10.33 14.72 -25.49
CA PRO A 257 -10.43 15.25 -24.14
C PRO A 257 -10.44 16.78 -24.15
N LYS A 258 -11.12 17.38 -23.16
CA LYS A 258 -11.25 18.83 -23.02
C LYS A 258 -9.88 19.51 -23.05
N GLY A 259 -9.71 20.50 -23.93
CA GLY A 259 -8.45 21.23 -24.12
C GLY A 259 -7.51 20.64 -25.19
N LEU A 260 -7.90 19.55 -25.85
CA LEU A 260 -7.16 18.98 -26.98
C LEU A 260 -7.90 19.23 -28.30
N SER A 261 -7.21 19.75 -29.32
CA SER A 261 -7.81 19.91 -30.65
C SER A 261 -7.99 18.56 -31.35
N ILE A 262 -9.01 18.45 -32.21
CA ILE A 262 -9.26 17.23 -33.00
C ILE A 262 -8.04 16.81 -33.84
N THR A 263 -7.30 17.79 -34.40
CA THR A 263 -6.08 17.51 -35.17
C THR A 263 -5.00 16.87 -34.32
N ARG A 264 -4.75 17.40 -33.11
CA ARG A 264 -3.76 16.82 -32.18
C ARG A 264 -4.21 15.45 -31.68
N TRP A 265 -5.52 15.29 -31.43
CA TRP A 265 -6.10 14.03 -31.03
C TRP A 265 -5.88 12.94 -32.09
N ASN A 266 -6.22 13.23 -33.34
CA ASN A 266 -6.04 12.31 -34.45
C ASN A 266 -4.55 11.99 -34.68
N HIS A 267 -3.65 12.96 -34.48
CA HIS A 267 -2.21 12.72 -34.58
C HIS A 267 -1.71 11.77 -33.48
N LEU A 268 -2.19 11.93 -32.24
CA LEU A 268 -1.86 11.02 -31.13
C LEU A 268 -2.40 9.61 -31.39
N LEU A 269 -3.64 9.50 -31.88
CA LEU A 269 -4.23 8.20 -32.23
C LEU A 269 -3.44 7.49 -33.33
N ALA A 270 -3.07 8.21 -34.40
CA ALA A 270 -2.25 7.65 -35.47
C ALA A 270 -0.86 7.20 -34.96
N ALA A 271 -0.23 7.98 -34.09
CA ALA A 271 1.05 7.61 -33.50
C ALA A 271 0.95 6.38 -32.58
N LEU A 272 -0.15 6.25 -31.83
CA LEU A 272 -0.43 5.08 -31.00
C LEU A 272 -0.68 3.83 -31.86
N GLU A 273 -1.44 3.96 -32.95
CA GLU A 273 -1.76 2.86 -33.85
C GLU A 273 -0.50 2.31 -34.52
N VAL A 274 0.38 3.17 -35.05
CA VAL A 274 1.66 2.76 -35.63
C VAL A 274 2.54 2.04 -34.59
N ARG A 275 2.55 2.50 -33.33
CA ARG A 275 3.37 1.90 -32.26
C ARG A 275 2.77 0.63 -31.68
N ALA A 276 1.46 0.44 -31.79
CA ALA A 276 0.76 -0.76 -31.32
C ALA A 276 0.71 -1.88 -32.36
N GLN A 277 1.09 -1.59 -33.61
CA GLN A 277 1.24 -2.59 -34.66
C GLN A 277 2.49 -3.43 -34.40
N LEU A 278 2.33 -4.48 -33.62
CA LEU A 278 3.28 -5.57 -33.53
C LEU A 278 2.81 -6.69 -34.48
N PRO A 279 3.70 -7.32 -35.28
CA PRO A 279 3.28 -8.35 -36.20
C PRO A 279 2.60 -9.49 -35.44
N ARG A 280 1.39 -9.90 -35.84
CA ARG A 280 0.58 -10.90 -35.12
C ARG A 280 1.28 -12.25 -34.94
N ALA A 281 2.20 -12.61 -35.85
CA ALA A 281 3.01 -13.82 -35.77
C ALA A 281 4.30 -13.65 -34.93
N SER A 282 4.45 -12.55 -34.20
CA SER A 282 5.65 -12.30 -33.39
C SER A 282 5.56 -13.02 -32.06
N TYR A 283 6.68 -13.63 -31.68
CA TYR A 283 6.92 -14.07 -30.32
C TYR A 283 7.65 -12.97 -29.57
N LEU A 284 7.25 -12.76 -28.31
CA LEU A 284 7.96 -11.89 -27.38
C LEU A 284 8.52 -12.74 -26.26
N GLN A 285 9.75 -12.42 -25.85
CA GLN A 285 10.26 -12.89 -24.58
C GLN A 285 9.51 -12.15 -23.46
N VAL A 286 8.82 -12.91 -22.64
CA VAL A 286 8.04 -12.43 -21.51
C VAL A 286 8.52 -13.08 -20.23
N ALA A 287 8.31 -12.41 -19.12
CA ALA A 287 8.50 -12.97 -17.79
C ALA A 287 7.45 -12.39 -16.84
N PRO A 288 7.22 -13.01 -15.68
CA PRO A 288 6.40 -12.41 -14.65
C PRO A 288 6.98 -11.04 -14.23
N ALA A 289 6.15 -10.08 -13.86
CA ALA A 289 6.59 -8.73 -13.50
C ALA A 289 5.86 -8.22 -12.27
N HIS A 290 6.55 -7.38 -11.49
CA HIS A 290 5.98 -6.76 -10.28
C HIS A 290 4.85 -5.75 -10.60
N GLY A 291 4.94 -5.06 -11.73
CA GLY A 291 4.00 -4.01 -12.15
C GLY A 291 4.17 -2.65 -11.47
N ASP A 292 4.78 -2.59 -10.28
CA ASP A 292 5.19 -1.33 -9.61
C ASP A 292 6.61 -1.42 -9.02
N PHE A 293 7.60 -1.70 -9.88
CA PHE A 293 8.98 -1.93 -9.47
C PHE A 293 9.69 -0.61 -9.13
N THR A 294 9.37 -0.05 -7.97
CA THR A 294 9.78 1.30 -7.54
C THR A 294 10.59 1.27 -6.24
N PRO A 295 11.45 2.27 -5.97
CA PRO A 295 12.32 2.30 -4.79
C PRO A 295 11.61 2.15 -3.43
N TRP A 296 10.33 2.50 -3.34
CA TRP A 296 9.56 2.39 -2.10
C TRP A 296 9.02 0.98 -1.83
N ASN A 297 8.92 0.13 -2.86
CA ASN A 297 8.50 -1.28 -2.77
C ASN A 297 9.69 -2.26 -2.69
N LEU A 298 10.90 -1.71 -2.60
CA LEU A 298 12.15 -2.47 -2.65
C LEU A 298 13.03 -2.16 -1.46
N PHE A 299 13.65 -3.20 -0.92
CA PHE A 299 14.87 -3.11 -0.14
C PHE A 299 15.94 -4.00 -0.76
N TYR A 300 17.21 -3.71 -0.49
CA TYR A 300 18.30 -4.58 -0.92
C TYR A 300 19.40 -4.66 0.13
N ASP A 301 20.17 -5.73 0.05
CA ASP A 301 21.50 -5.83 0.62
C ASP A 301 22.50 -6.27 -0.47
N PRO A 302 23.78 -6.55 -0.18
CA PRO A 302 24.73 -6.96 -1.21
C PRO A 302 24.36 -8.26 -1.96
N GLN A 303 23.48 -9.11 -1.42
CA GLN A 303 23.17 -10.43 -1.94
C GLN A 303 21.77 -10.52 -2.54
N ARG A 304 20.77 -9.90 -1.89
CA ARG A 304 19.35 -10.10 -2.20
C ARG A 304 18.59 -8.81 -2.41
N LEU A 305 17.55 -8.94 -3.22
CA LEU A 305 16.49 -7.97 -3.42
C LEU A 305 15.24 -8.44 -2.66
N TYR A 306 14.72 -7.56 -1.80
CA TYR A 306 13.55 -7.81 -0.96
C TYR A 306 12.39 -6.98 -1.52
N VAL A 307 11.36 -7.64 -2.04
CA VAL A 307 10.30 -7.02 -2.82
C VAL A 307 8.94 -7.34 -2.25
N PHE A 308 8.10 -6.33 -2.11
CA PHE A 308 6.76 -6.44 -1.54
C PHE A 308 5.78 -5.54 -2.30
N ASP A 309 4.48 -5.73 -2.07
CA ASP A 309 3.40 -5.04 -2.78
C ASP A 309 3.20 -5.53 -4.23
N TRP A 310 2.99 -6.84 -4.36
CA TRP A 310 2.77 -7.54 -5.63
C TRP A 310 1.34 -7.42 -6.18
N GLU A 311 0.62 -6.37 -5.78
CA GLU A 311 -0.78 -6.17 -6.16
C GLU A 311 -0.99 -5.78 -7.64
N LEU A 312 0.12 -5.43 -8.32
CA LEU A 312 0.20 -5.09 -9.73
C LEU A 312 0.90 -6.19 -10.53
N TYR A 313 1.09 -7.37 -9.93
CA TYR A 313 1.75 -8.52 -10.53
C TYR A 313 1.17 -8.85 -11.92
N GLN A 314 2.04 -9.06 -12.90
CA GLN A 314 1.63 -9.52 -14.23
C GLN A 314 2.31 -10.87 -14.49
N PRO A 315 1.58 -11.92 -14.86
CA PRO A 315 2.17 -13.23 -15.11
C PRO A 315 3.08 -13.25 -16.34
N ALA A 316 2.83 -12.39 -17.32
CA ALA A 316 3.61 -12.27 -18.54
C ALA A 316 3.68 -10.81 -19.00
N ALA A 317 4.82 -10.18 -18.78
CA ALA A 317 5.15 -8.85 -19.30
C ALA A 317 6.41 -8.94 -20.18
N PRO A 318 6.57 -8.06 -21.18
CA PRO A 318 7.79 -8.02 -22.00
C PRO A 318 9.04 -7.84 -21.14
N VAL A 319 10.08 -8.63 -21.41
CA VAL A 319 11.41 -8.42 -20.83
C VAL A 319 12.03 -7.15 -21.44
N GLY A 320 12.64 -6.31 -20.60
CA GLY A 320 13.24 -5.03 -20.99
C GLY A 320 14.75 -4.98 -20.81
#